data_AF-A0A8H8N394-F1
#
_entry.id   AF-A0A8H8N394-F1
#
_cell.length_a   1.000
_cell.length_b   1.000
_cell.length_c   1.000
_cell.angle_alpha   90.00
_cell.angle_beta   90.00
_cell.angle_gamma   90.00
#
_symmetry.space_group_name_H-M   'P 1'
#
loop_
_entity.id
_entity.type
_entity.pdbx_description
1 polymer ?
#
loop_
_entity_poly.entity_id
_entity_poly.type
_entity_poly.pdbx_seq_one_letter_code
_entity_poly.pdbx_strand_id
1 'polypeptide(L)'
;MPSVLKASADTPSHSPSCSHISSLPTNTPYQTLFNLPENTFQIDLKDLRNRFLQTQRIMHPDAWSSKPEKEKAAAAEYSSLLNKAYETLRSPLKRAEYLLSLRDIELGERDKLEDRKVEFAETVQEVEAVMERNRAGINNALSSFEQAYNRGDYEAAKEACVKLKYWVGVEESAQAKLREM
;
A
#
# COMPACT_ATOMS: atom_id res chain seq x y z
N MET A 1 33.66 19.19 -0.15
CA MET A 1 33.70 18.41 -1.42
C MET A 1 32.88 17.15 -1.21
N PRO A 2 31.62 17.09 -1.67
CA PRO A 2 30.78 15.90 -1.55
C PRO A 2 31.03 14.97 -2.75
N SER A 3 31.54 13.76 -2.49
CA SER A 3 31.63 12.70 -3.49
C SER A 3 30.38 11.81 -3.39
N VAL A 4 29.55 11.94 -4.42
CA VAL A 4 28.31 11.18 -4.64
C VAL A 4 28.68 9.77 -5.09
N LEU A 5 28.37 8.76 -4.27
CA LEU A 5 28.44 7.36 -4.67
C LEU A 5 27.16 6.98 -5.41
N LYS A 6 27.28 6.88 -6.74
CA LYS A 6 26.37 6.12 -7.60
C LYS A 6 26.43 4.65 -7.17
N ALA A 7 25.31 4.08 -6.74
CA ALA A 7 25.10 2.64 -6.71
C ALA A 7 24.00 2.30 -7.71
N SER A 8 24.38 1.50 -8.71
CA SER A 8 23.56 0.98 -9.79
C SER A 8 22.33 0.25 -9.26
N ALA A 9 21.15 0.80 -9.52
CA ALA A 9 19.92 0.01 -9.54
C ALA A 9 19.84 -0.64 -10.92
N ASP A 10 20.10 -1.95 -10.97
CA ASP A 10 19.66 -2.83 -12.05
C ASP A 10 18.12 -2.82 -12.03
N THR A 11 17.53 -1.81 -12.65
CA THR A 11 16.11 -1.80 -12.97
C THR A 11 15.84 -3.00 -13.87
N PRO A 12 14.83 -3.86 -13.60
CA PRO A 12 14.41 -4.84 -14.57
C PRO A 12 13.94 -4.09 -15.83
N SER A 13 14.83 -4.06 -16.82
CA SER A 13 14.60 -3.44 -18.11
C SER A 13 13.48 -4.21 -18.82
N HIS A 14 12.25 -3.72 -18.71
CA HIS A 14 11.11 -4.26 -19.44
C HIS A 14 11.12 -3.71 -20.87
N SER A 15 11.91 -4.37 -21.70
CA SER A 15 11.78 -4.32 -23.15
C SER A 15 10.44 -4.97 -23.56
N PRO A 16 9.69 -4.44 -24.54
CA PRO A 16 8.37 -4.95 -24.96
C PRO A 16 8.41 -6.32 -25.67
N SER A 17 9.51 -7.06 -25.54
CA SER A 17 9.77 -8.38 -26.13
C SER A 17 10.41 -9.30 -25.08
N CYS A 18 9.82 -9.41 -23.89
CA CYS A 18 10.40 -10.24 -22.83
C CYS A 18 10.15 -11.73 -23.14
N SER A 19 11.10 -12.38 -23.79
CA SER A 19 11.08 -13.82 -24.09
C SER A 19 11.53 -14.70 -22.91
N HIS A 20 11.93 -14.09 -21.79
CA HIS A 20 12.41 -14.77 -20.59
C HIS A 20 11.98 -13.99 -19.33
N ILE A 21 11.52 -14.71 -18.29
CA ILE A 21 11.17 -14.15 -16.99
C ILE A 21 12.21 -14.60 -15.96
N SER A 22 12.90 -13.64 -15.36
CA SER A 22 13.84 -13.90 -14.26
C SER A 22 13.13 -13.81 -12.91
N SER A 23 13.59 -14.62 -11.95
CA SER A 23 13.14 -14.55 -10.56
C SER A 23 13.46 -13.17 -9.99
N LEU A 24 12.49 -12.56 -9.32
CA LEU A 24 12.65 -11.24 -8.71
C LEU A 24 13.63 -11.27 -7.53
N PRO A 25 14.37 -10.17 -7.29
CA PRO A 25 15.11 -10.01 -6.05
C PRO A 25 14.12 -9.89 -4.88
N THR A 26 14.37 -10.65 -3.82
CA THR A 26 13.50 -10.83 -2.65
C THR A 26 13.27 -9.56 -1.82
N ASN A 27 13.95 -8.45 -2.12
CA ASN A 27 13.89 -7.20 -1.38
C ASN A 27 13.59 -5.95 -2.25
N THR A 28 12.83 -6.13 -3.33
CA THR A 28 12.47 -5.00 -4.22
C THR A 28 11.31 -4.21 -3.61
N PRO A 29 11.43 -2.89 -3.42
CA PRO A 29 10.32 -2.08 -2.94
C PRO A 29 9.15 -2.10 -3.94
N TYR A 30 7.92 -2.04 -3.42
CA TYR A 30 6.71 -2.16 -4.22
C TYR A 30 6.54 -1.01 -5.22
N GLN A 31 7.10 0.17 -4.92
CA GLN A 31 7.10 1.31 -5.83
C GLN A 31 7.90 1.02 -7.10
N THR A 32 9.03 0.32 -6.97
CA THR A 32 9.91 -0.04 -8.08
C THR A 32 9.23 -1.01 -9.05
N LEU A 33 8.34 -1.88 -8.55
CA LEU A 33 7.54 -2.78 -9.40
C LEU A 33 6.63 -2.03 -10.39
N PHE A 34 6.25 -0.79 -10.06
CA PHE A 34 5.41 0.07 -10.89
C PHE A 34 6.18 1.26 -11.48
N ASN A 35 7.52 1.32 -11.35
CA ASN A 35 8.32 2.49 -11.74
C ASN A 35 7.81 3.81 -11.13
N LEU A 36 7.35 3.76 -9.88
CA LEU A 36 6.89 4.92 -9.11
C LEU A 36 8.06 5.50 -8.29
N PRO A 37 8.00 6.79 -7.93
CA PRO A 37 9.00 7.38 -7.04
C PRO A 37 9.08 6.59 -5.72
N GLU A 38 10.31 6.27 -5.34
CA GLU A 38 10.58 5.54 -4.10
C GLU A 38 10.42 6.46 -2.90
N ASN A 39 10.06 5.87 -1.75
CA ASN A 39 10.03 6.55 -0.46
C ASN A 39 9.08 7.78 -0.37
N THR A 40 8.07 7.87 -1.24
CA THR A 40 7.01 8.88 -1.16
C THR A 40 5.68 8.26 -0.72
N PHE A 41 4.99 8.91 0.23
CA PHE A 41 3.64 8.50 0.60
C PHE A 41 2.60 8.89 -0.44
N GLN A 42 2.77 10.03 -1.11
CA GLN A 42 1.88 10.47 -2.18
C GLN A 42 2.07 9.61 -3.42
N ILE A 43 0.99 8.95 -3.83
CA ILE A 43 0.92 8.14 -5.04
C ILE A 43 -0.38 8.49 -5.75
N ASP A 44 -0.29 8.82 -7.03
CA ASP A 44 -1.47 8.95 -7.88
C ASP A 44 -2.09 7.55 -8.12
N LEU A 45 -3.26 7.34 -7.55
CA LEU A 45 -3.99 6.07 -7.67
C LEU A 45 -4.39 5.74 -9.11
N LYS A 46 -4.60 6.75 -9.96
CA LYS A 46 -4.90 6.55 -11.39
C LYS A 46 -3.67 6.05 -12.13
N ASP A 47 -2.52 6.67 -11.87
CA ASP A 47 -1.24 6.22 -12.45
C ASP A 47 -0.89 4.82 -11.97
N LEU A 48 -0.98 4.57 -10.65
CA LEU A 48 -0.77 3.24 -10.06
C LEU A 48 -1.63 2.16 -10.75
N ARG A 49 -2.93 2.44 -10.93
CA ARG A 49 -3.85 1.51 -11.60
C ARG A 49 -3.45 1.26 -13.06
N ASN A 50 -3.10 2.30 -13.80
CA ASN A 50 -2.71 2.16 -15.21
C ASN A 50 -1.45 1.30 -15.35
N ARG A 51 -0.44 1.56 -14.51
CA ARG A 51 0.81 0.80 -14.51
C ARG A 51 0.64 -0.64 -14.04
N PHE A 52 -0.22 -0.86 -13.03
CA PHE A 52 -0.61 -2.19 -12.62
C PHE A 52 -1.22 -2.97 -13.78
N LEU A 53 -2.20 -2.41 -14.50
CA LEU A 53 -2.84 -3.08 -15.64
C LEU A 53 -1.85 -3.37 -16.78
N GLN A 54 -0.96 -2.43 -17.08
CA GLN A 54 0.08 -2.62 -18.10
C GLN A 54 1.04 -3.75 -17.75
N THR A 55 1.53 -3.77 -16.50
CA THR A 55 2.48 -4.78 -16.02
C THR A 55 1.83 -6.14 -15.89
N GLN A 56 0.61 -6.18 -15.35
CA GLN A 56 -0.17 -7.41 -15.20
C GLN A 56 -0.48 -8.03 -16.56
N ARG A 57 -0.77 -7.24 -17.60
CA ARG A 57 -1.00 -7.77 -18.96
C ARG A 57 0.22 -8.51 -19.52
N ILE A 58 1.44 -8.08 -19.17
CA ILE A 58 2.70 -8.67 -19.65
C ILE A 58 3.04 -9.93 -18.84
N MET A 59 2.77 -9.90 -17.53
CA MET A 59 3.17 -10.94 -16.58
C MET A 59 2.04 -11.89 -16.19
N HIS A 60 0.84 -11.77 -16.78
CA HIS A 60 -0.28 -12.64 -16.48
C HIS A 60 0.07 -14.09 -16.82
N PRO A 61 -0.22 -15.06 -15.94
CA PRO A 61 0.12 -16.47 -16.16
C PRO A 61 -0.43 -17.02 -17.50
N ASP A 62 -1.58 -16.54 -17.97
CA ASP A 62 -2.14 -16.94 -19.28
C ASP A 62 -1.21 -16.62 -20.46
N ALA A 63 -0.49 -15.50 -20.41
CA ALA A 63 0.46 -15.12 -21.47
C ALA A 63 1.69 -16.05 -21.49
N TRP A 64 1.95 -16.76 -20.40
CA TRP A 64 3.07 -17.69 -20.22
C TRP A 64 2.62 -19.15 -20.21
N SER A 65 1.34 -19.43 -20.45
CA SER A 65 0.73 -20.78 -20.39
C SER A 65 1.37 -21.79 -21.35
N SER A 66 1.99 -21.34 -22.43
CA SER A 66 2.68 -22.17 -23.44
C SER A 66 4.20 -22.29 -23.20
N LYS A 67 4.73 -21.70 -22.13
CA LYS A 67 6.16 -21.68 -21.78
C LYS A 67 6.56 -22.86 -20.87
N PRO A 68 7.85 -23.13 -20.64
CA PRO A 68 8.29 -24.14 -19.69
C PRO A 68 7.75 -23.90 -18.27
N GLU A 69 7.56 -24.97 -17.50
CA GLU A 69 6.95 -24.92 -16.15
C GLU A 69 7.64 -23.92 -15.22
N LYS A 70 8.97 -23.81 -15.32
CA LYS A 70 9.77 -22.84 -14.55
C LYS A 70 9.37 -21.39 -14.84
N GLU A 71 9.08 -21.06 -16.10
CA GLU A 71 8.65 -19.70 -16.49
C GLU A 71 7.20 -19.44 -16.11
N LYS A 72 6.32 -20.47 -16.15
CA LYS A 72 4.95 -20.35 -15.64
C LYS A 72 4.92 -20.07 -14.14
N ALA A 73 5.71 -20.82 -13.37
CA ALA A 73 5.82 -20.64 -11.93
C ALA A 73 6.32 -19.23 -11.59
N ALA A 74 7.35 -18.76 -12.28
CA ALA A 74 7.86 -17.40 -12.12
C ALA A 74 6.84 -16.32 -12.49
N ALA A 75 6.04 -16.51 -13.55
CA ALA A 75 4.98 -15.57 -13.93
C ALA A 75 3.84 -15.54 -12.90
N ALA A 76 3.46 -16.70 -12.36
CA ALA A 76 2.47 -16.79 -11.30
C ALA A 76 2.95 -16.07 -10.03
N GLU A 77 4.19 -16.31 -9.60
CA GLU A 77 4.80 -15.64 -8.44
C GLU A 77 4.85 -14.12 -8.63
N TYR A 78 5.25 -13.67 -9.83
CA TYR A 78 5.29 -12.25 -10.18
C TYR A 78 3.90 -11.61 -10.14
N SER A 79 2.89 -12.26 -10.73
CA SER A 79 1.50 -11.79 -10.73
C SER A 79 0.94 -11.68 -9.31
N SER A 80 1.20 -12.68 -8.46
CA SER A 80 0.85 -12.64 -7.04
C SER A 80 1.52 -11.48 -6.31
N LEU A 81 2.81 -11.23 -6.57
CA LEU A 81 3.51 -10.10 -5.98
C LEU A 81 2.96 -8.75 -6.45
N LEU A 82 2.66 -8.60 -7.75
CA LEU A 82 2.03 -7.39 -8.29
C LEU A 82 0.69 -7.10 -7.63
N ASN A 83 -0.14 -8.12 -7.43
CA ASN A 83 -1.42 -7.98 -6.74
C ASN A 83 -1.21 -7.51 -5.30
N LYS A 84 -0.31 -8.16 -4.55
CA LYS A 84 0.03 -7.77 -3.17
C LYS A 84 0.55 -6.33 -3.10
N ALA A 85 1.45 -5.96 -3.99
CA ALA A 85 2.01 -4.61 -4.08
C ALA A 85 0.93 -3.57 -4.42
N TYR A 86 0.07 -3.86 -5.39
CA TYR A 86 -1.03 -2.99 -5.77
C TYR A 86 -2.03 -2.79 -4.62
N GLU A 87 -2.45 -3.87 -3.94
CA GLU A 87 -3.36 -3.76 -2.79
C GLU A 87 -2.75 -2.97 -1.64
N THR A 88 -1.46 -3.17 -1.37
CA THR A 88 -0.71 -2.46 -0.33
C THR A 88 -0.60 -0.99 -0.65
N LEU A 89 -0.18 -0.64 -1.87
CA LEU A 89 -0.03 0.76 -2.27
C LEU A 89 -1.37 1.45 -2.49
N ARG A 90 -2.45 0.74 -2.83
CA ARG A 90 -3.78 1.35 -3.04
C ARG A 90 -4.43 1.81 -1.73
N SER A 91 -4.32 1.04 -0.66
CA SER A 91 -4.87 1.42 0.64
C SER A 91 -3.93 2.38 1.34
N PRO A 92 -4.39 3.57 1.78
CA PRO A 92 -3.53 4.53 2.44
C PRO A 92 -3.02 4.01 3.80
N LEU A 93 -3.82 3.21 4.51
CA LEU A 93 -3.38 2.55 5.74
C LEU A 93 -2.28 1.52 5.45
N LYS A 94 -2.54 0.55 4.56
CA LYS A 94 -1.53 -0.47 4.21
C LYS A 94 -0.25 0.16 3.65
N ARG A 95 -0.36 1.25 2.89
CA ARG A 95 0.78 2.01 2.37
C ARG A 95 1.59 2.63 3.50
N ALA A 96 0.94 3.23 4.49
CA ALA A 96 1.61 3.81 5.66
C ALA A 96 2.36 2.73 6.46
N GLU A 97 1.71 1.59 6.74
CA GLU A 97 2.32 0.45 7.44
C GLU A 97 3.52 -0.10 6.66
N TYR A 98 3.38 -0.25 5.34
CA TYR A 98 4.45 -0.70 4.47
C TYR A 98 5.65 0.25 4.48
N LEU A 99 5.43 1.56 4.34
CA LEU A 99 6.51 2.54 4.34
C LEU A 99 7.25 2.62 5.69
N LEU A 100 6.58 2.33 6.80
CA LEU A 100 7.21 2.20 8.11
C LEU A 100 8.01 0.89 8.22
N SER A 101 7.49 -0.22 7.68
CA SER A 101 8.22 -1.50 7.66
C SER A 101 9.53 -1.44 6.87
N LEU A 102 9.58 -0.63 5.80
CA LEU A 102 10.82 -0.36 5.05
C LEU A 102 11.90 0.36 5.87
N ARG A 103 11.54 0.90 7.04
CA ARG A 103 12.44 1.57 7.99
C ARG A 103 12.67 0.73 9.25
N ASP A 104 12.32 -0.55 9.22
CA ASP A 104 12.37 -1.47 10.37
C ASP A 104 11.50 -0.99 11.56
N ILE A 105 10.45 -0.21 11.27
CA ILE A 105 9.50 0.27 12.29
C ILE A 105 8.23 -0.55 12.18
N GLU A 106 8.10 -1.50 13.10
CA GLU A 106 6.89 -2.30 13.23
C GLU A 106 5.86 -1.62 14.14
N LEU A 107 4.60 -1.68 13.70
CA LEU A 107 3.45 -1.39 14.54
C LEU A 107 3.28 -2.58 15.47
N GLY A 108 3.43 -2.36 16.78
CA GLY A 108 3.36 -3.44 17.75
C GLY A 108 1.95 -4.00 17.86
N GLU A 109 1.79 -5.17 18.47
CA GLU A 109 0.45 -5.73 18.71
C GLU A 109 -0.44 -4.82 19.57
N ARG A 110 0.15 -3.99 20.45
CA ARG A 110 -0.56 -2.98 21.23
C ARG A 110 -1.08 -1.80 20.39
N ASP A 111 -0.55 -1.63 19.18
CA ASP A 111 -1.00 -0.63 18.20
C ASP A 111 -2.17 -1.16 17.36
N LYS A 112 -2.56 -2.45 17.52
CA LYS A 112 -3.81 -2.99 17.02
C LYS A 112 -4.94 -2.43 17.88
N LEU A 113 -5.56 -1.35 17.42
CA LEU A 113 -6.77 -0.76 17.99
C LEU A 113 -8.00 -1.67 17.80
N GLU A 114 -7.89 -2.95 18.15
CA GLU A 114 -8.93 -3.96 17.95
C GLU A 114 -10.18 -3.72 18.82
N ASP A 115 -10.16 -2.79 19.77
CA ASP A 115 -11.20 -2.73 20.81
C ASP A 115 -11.88 -1.39 21.08
N ARG A 116 -11.68 -0.34 20.26
CA ARG A 116 -12.57 0.83 20.38
C ARG A 116 -13.84 0.62 19.55
N LYS A 117 -14.77 -0.13 20.14
CA LYS A 117 -16.18 -0.12 19.78
C LYS A 117 -16.64 1.33 19.69
N VAL A 118 -17.03 1.76 18.49
CA VAL A 118 -17.78 3.00 18.32
C VAL A 118 -19.07 2.83 19.11
N GLU A 119 -19.36 3.73 20.05
CA GLU A 119 -20.65 3.72 20.74
C GLU A 119 -21.77 3.66 19.70
N PHE A 120 -22.68 2.71 19.91
CA PHE A 120 -23.67 2.27 18.94
C PHE A 120 -24.61 3.44 18.60
N ALA A 121 -24.33 4.13 17.50
CA ALA A 121 -25.30 5.01 16.84
C ALA A 121 -26.59 4.22 16.58
N GLU A 122 -27.73 4.75 17.01
CA GLU A 122 -29.03 4.08 16.97
C GLU A 122 -29.81 4.44 15.70
N THR A 123 -29.44 5.53 15.04
CA THR A 123 -30.10 6.04 13.83
C THR A 123 -29.14 6.20 12.65
N VAL A 124 -29.67 6.14 11.42
CA VAL A 124 -28.89 6.40 10.20
C VAL A 124 -28.25 7.79 10.22
N GLN A 125 -28.93 8.79 10.76
CA GLN A 125 -28.43 10.17 10.86
C GLN A 125 -27.21 10.28 11.80
N GLU A 126 -27.21 9.54 12.91
CA GLU A 126 -26.06 9.48 13.81
C GLU A 126 -24.87 8.76 13.16
N VAL A 127 -25.14 7.66 12.44
CA VAL A 127 -24.12 6.92 11.69
C VAL A 127 -23.49 7.81 10.60
N GLU A 128 -24.29 8.58 9.86
CA GLU A 128 -23.79 9.55 8.87
C GLU A 128 -22.95 10.65 9.51
N ALA A 129 -23.37 11.21 10.65
CA ALA A 129 -22.60 12.22 11.38
C ALA A 129 -21.26 11.67 11.90
N VAL A 130 -21.24 10.40 12.35
CA VAL A 130 -20.01 9.70 12.71
C VAL A 130 -19.11 9.51 11.50
N MET A 131 -19.65 9.10 10.35
CA MET A 131 -18.89 8.94 9.11
C MET A 131 -18.27 10.26 8.63
N GLU A 132 -18.98 11.39 8.78
CA GLU A 132 -18.44 12.69 8.40
C GLU A 132 -17.27 13.14 9.30
N ARG A 133 -17.42 12.99 10.63
CA ARG A 133 -16.30 13.19 11.57
C ARG A 133 -15.14 12.25 11.26
N ASN A 134 -15.44 11.00 10.95
CA ASN A 134 -14.46 9.99 10.66
C ASN A 134 -13.64 10.36 9.41
N ARG A 135 -14.30 10.82 8.35
CA ARG A 135 -13.63 11.28 7.12
C ARG A 135 -12.65 12.42 7.40
N ALA A 136 -13.03 13.38 8.24
CA ALA A 136 -12.11 14.44 8.68
C ALA A 136 -10.93 13.87 9.48
N GLY A 137 -11.19 12.92 10.38
CA GLY A 137 -10.18 12.20 11.15
C GLY A 137 -9.16 11.47 10.27
N ILE A 138 -9.64 10.72 9.27
CA ILE A 138 -8.80 10.03 8.27
C ILE A 138 -7.92 11.04 7.54
N ASN A 139 -8.50 12.10 6.97
CA ASN A 139 -7.73 13.11 6.22
C ASN A 139 -6.65 13.79 7.07
N ASN A 140 -6.97 14.11 8.33
CA ASN A 140 -6.01 14.70 9.26
C ASN A 140 -4.89 13.74 9.63
N ALA A 141 -5.21 12.46 9.88
CA ALA A 141 -4.21 11.44 10.15
C ALA A 141 -3.29 11.21 8.95
N LEU A 142 -3.84 11.21 7.73
CA LEU A 142 -3.07 11.09 6.49
C LEU A 142 -2.13 12.28 6.28
N SER A 143 -2.62 13.51 6.45
CA SER A 143 -1.78 14.70 6.32
C SER A 143 -0.67 14.74 7.37
N SER A 144 -0.99 14.34 8.62
CA SER A 144 -0.01 14.26 9.70
C SER A 144 1.06 13.20 9.41
N PHE A 145 0.64 12.02 8.93
CA PHE A 145 1.55 10.95 8.52
C PHE A 145 2.49 11.42 7.42
N GLU A 146 1.94 12.03 6.36
CA GLU A 146 2.73 12.50 5.23
C GLU A 146 3.79 13.54 5.66
N GLN A 147 3.38 14.52 6.48
CA GLN A 147 4.29 15.54 6.97
C GLN A 147 5.39 14.96 7.86
N ALA A 148 5.04 14.06 8.79
CA ALA A 148 5.99 13.40 9.68
C ALA A 148 6.98 12.54 8.89
N TYR A 149 6.48 11.72 7.96
CA TYR A 149 7.28 10.84 7.12
C TYR A 149 8.26 11.63 6.23
N ASN A 150 7.80 12.72 5.61
CA ASN A 150 8.64 13.58 4.78
C ASN A 150 9.72 14.32 5.57
N ARG A 151 9.48 14.59 6.87
CA ARG A 151 10.46 15.19 7.78
C ARG A 151 11.44 14.17 8.39
N GLY A 152 11.22 12.87 8.15
CA GLY A 152 12.00 11.80 8.77
C GLY A 152 11.65 11.55 10.24
N ASP A 153 10.56 12.14 10.74
CA ASP A 153 10.05 11.89 12.09
C ASP A 153 9.16 10.64 12.06
N TYR A 154 9.81 9.48 12.14
CA TYR A 154 9.11 8.21 12.01
C TYR A 154 8.31 7.82 13.26
N GLU A 155 8.62 8.40 14.43
CA GLU A 155 7.85 8.18 15.65
C GLU A 155 6.50 8.90 15.55
N ALA A 156 6.49 10.17 15.12
CA ALA A 156 5.26 10.88 14.82
C ALA A 156 4.48 10.24 13.65
N ALA A 157 5.17 9.71 12.64
CA ALA A 157 4.53 8.96 11.56
C ALA A 157 3.88 7.67 12.07
N LYS A 158 4.52 6.95 13.00
CA LYS A 158 3.93 5.78 13.65
C LYS A 158 2.66 6.15 14.41
N GLU A 159 2.68 7.21 15.23
CA GLU A 159 1.47 7.67 15.93
C GLU A 159 0.34 8.05 14.96
N ALA A 160 0.66 8.74 13.87
CA ALA A 160 -0.31 9.10 12.84
C ALA A 160 -0.90 7.85 12.16
N CYS A 161 -0.10 6.81 11.93
CA CYS A 161 -0.55 5.53 11.40
C CYS A 161 -1.49 4.81 12.37
N VAL A 162 -1.21 4.84 13.67
CA VAL A 162 -2.11 4.30 14.71
C VAL A 162 -3.44 5.06 14.71
N LYS A 163 -3.41 6.39 14.67
CA LYS A 163 -4.63 7.21 14.55
C LYS A 163 -5.41 6.89 13.28
N LEU A 164 -4.73 6.71 12.14
CA LEU A 164 -5.35 6.31 10.89
C LEU A 164 -6.06 4.96 11.00
N LYS A 165 -5.41 3.97 11.63
CA LYS A 165 -6.00 2.65 11.89
C LYS A 165 -7.27 2.74 12.73
N TYR A 166 -7.29 3.60 13.74
CA TYR A 166 -8.48 3.86 14.55
C TYR A 166 -9.65 4.34 13.68
N TRP A 167 -9.44 5.39 12.88
CA TRP A 167 -10.50 5.96 12.05
C TRP A 167 -10.97 4.98 10.94
N VAL A 168 -10.09 4.16 10.41
CA VAL A 168 -10.49 3.08 9.47
C VAL A 168 -11.38 2.04 10.17
N GLY A 169 -11.05 1.64 11.40
CA GLY A 169 -11.90 0.72 12.18
C GLY A 169 -13.27 1.32 12.53
N VAL A 170 -13.32 2.63 12.81
CA VAL A 170 -14.58 3.38 12.97
C VAL A 170 -15.40 3.34 11.68
N GLU A 171 -14.76 3.51 10.51
CA GLU A 171 -15.42 3.44 9.20
C GLU A 171 -16.05 2.07 8.96
N GLU A 172 -15.29 1.00 9.20
CA GLU A 172 -15.75 -0.38 9.01
C GLU A 172 -16.94 -0.69 9.93
N SER A 173 -16.87 -0.24 11.19
CA SER A 173 -17.96 -0.41 12.17
C SER A 173 -19.23 0.35 11.75
N ALA A 174 -19.09 1.60 11.31
CA ALA A 174 -20.21 2.41 10.84
C ALA A 174 -20.86 1.84 9.58
N GLN A 175 -20.05 1.36 8.62
CA GLN A 175 -20.54 0.71 7.41
C GLN A 175 -21.23 -0.63 7.70
N ALA A 176 -20.69 -1.44 8.62
CA ALA A 176 -21.31 -2.68 9.04
C ALA A 176 -22.71 -2.39 9.62
N LYS A 177 -22.82 -1.40 10.51
CA LYS A 177 -24.10 -1.01 11.10
C LYS A 177 -25.11 -0.56 10.04
N LEU A 178 -24.70 0.25 9.07
CA LEU A 178 -25.56 0.70 7.98
C LEU A 178 -26.09 -0.47 7.12
N ARG A 179 -25.33 -1.56 6.99
CA ARG A 179 -25.77 -2.76 6.25
C ARG A 179 -26.77 -3.61 7.04
N GLU A 180 -26.78 -3.50 8.37
CA GLU A 180 -27.69 -4.23 9.25
C GLU A 180 -29.04 -3.53 9.46
N MET A 181 -29.13 -2.23 9.11
CA MET A 181 -30.35 -1.42 9.18
C MET A 181 -31.14 -1.46 7.87
#